data_AF-A0A059U3E2-F1
#
_entry.id   AF-A0A059U3E2-F1
#
_cell.length_a   1.000
_cell.length_b   1.000
_cell.length_c   1.000
_cell.angle_alpha   90.00
_cell.angle_beta   90.00
_cell.angle_gamma   90.00
#
_symmetry.space_group_name_H-M   'P 1'
#
loop_
_entity.id
_entity.type
_entity.pdbx_description
1 polymer ?
#
loop_
_entity_poly.entity_id
_entity_poly.type
_entity_poly.pdbx_seq_one_letter_code
_entity_poly.pdbx_strand_id
1 'polypeptide(L)'
;PIPRRHGPALPQHVLELIRDRCQARRRWQHSFDPDDKTRYNRLTTQVRDAIRATKNERWRNVLEAAEDDDTKYWRLTKAVRTKKPGATIIHGRNGLAYTAKDKAEAIADSLELQFSPNYERADLDHVGRINRQTRTRLRQTSLDNITFTTP
;
A
#
# COMPACT_ATOMS: atom_id res chain seq x y z
N PRO A 1 -16.49 20.54 13.15
CA PRO A 1 -15.32 20.66 12.23
C PRO A 1 -15.09 19.35 11.45
N ILE A 2 -14.89 19.40 10.12
CA ILE A 2 -14.74 18.20 9.28
C ILE A 2 -13.51 17.38 9.73
N PRO A 3 -13.60 16.05 9.88
CA PRO A 3 -12.50 15.24 10.36
C PRO A 3 -11.31 15.25 9.38
N ARG A 4 -10.16 15.82 9.81
CA ARG A 4 -8.90 15.84 9.03
C ARG A 4 -8.32 14.44 8.80
N ARG A 5 -7.54 14.28 7.71
CA ARG A 5 -6.83 13.04 7.31
C ARG A 5 -5.91 12.47 8.40
N HIS A 6 -5.22 13.34 9.14
CA HIS A 6 -4.56 12.99 10.39
C HIS A 6 -5.52 13.37 11.52
N GLY A 7 -6.21 12.36 12.05
CA GLY A 7 -7.16 12.53 13.14
C GLY A 7 -6.44 12.78 14.48
N PRO A 8 -7.19 13.17 15.53
CA PRO A 8 -6.69 13.11 16.89
C PRO A 8 -6.19 11.70 17.20
N ALA A 9 -5.27 11.60 18.16
CA ALA A 9 -4.71 10.33 18.59
C ALA A 9 -5.84 9.31 18.88
N LEU A 10 -5.61 8.05 18.50
CA LEU A 10 -6.55 6.97 18.80
C LEU A 10 -6.74 6.88 20.32
N PRO A 11 -7.94 6.51 20.80
CA PRO A 11 -8.17 6.27 22.22
C PRO A 11 -7.17 5.26 22.78
N GLN A 12 -6.80 5.42 24.05
CA GLN A 12 -5.76 4.61 24.70
C GLN A 12 -6.03 3.10 24.58
N HIS A 13 -7.28 2.67 24.79
CA HIS A 13 -7.66 1.26 24.66
C HIS A 13 -7.40 0.67 23.25
N VAL A 14 -7.52 1.49 22.20
CA VAL A 14 -7.22 1.05 20.81
C VAL A 14 -5.71 0.91 20.60
N LEU A 15 -4.93 1.81 21.20
CA LEU A 15 -3.47 1.74 21.15
C LEU A 15 -2.95 0.51 21.89
N GLU A 16 -3.55 0.18 23.03
CA GLU A 16 -3.27 -1.05 23.78
C GLU A 16 -3.59 -2.30 22.94
N LEU A 17 -4.77 -2.37 22.31
CA LEU A 17 -5.13 -3.46 21.38
C LEU A 17 -4.14 -3.59 20.22
N ILE A 18 -3.66 -2.46 19.66
CA ILE A 18 -2.64 -2.45 18.61
C ILE A 18 -1.33 -3.04 19.12
N ARG A 19 -0.92 -2.66 20.34
CA ARG A 19 0.29 -3.18 20.98
C ARG A 19 0.19 -4.68 21.17
N ASP A 20 -0.94 -5.18 21.67
CA ASP A 20 -1.18 -6.61 21.88
C ASP A 20 -1.19 -7.40 20.58
N ARG A 21 -1.85 -6.88 19.55
CA ARG A 21 -1.82 -7.47 18.20
C ARG A 21 -0.39 -7.55 17.67
N CYS A 22 0.41 -6.50 17.83
CA CYS A 22 1.81 -6.49 17.41
C CYS A 22 2.68 -7.51 18.19
N GLN A 23 2.40 -7.72 19.48
CA GLN A 23 3.06 -8.77 20.27
C GLN A 23 2.64 -10.16 19.79
N ALA A 24 1.35 -10.39 19.53
CA ALA A 24 0.85 -11.66 19.03
C ALA A 24 1.42 -12.00 17.65
N ARG A 25 1.56 -11.02 16.75
CA ARG A 25 2.24 -11.20 15.47
C ARG A 25 3.68 -11.67 15.66
N ARG A 26 4.43 -11.00 16.55
CA ARG A 26 5.82 -11.39 16.85
C ARG A 26 5.91 -12.81 17.39
N ARG A 27 5.02 -13.21 18.30
CA ARG A 27 4.96 -14.59 18.81
C ARG A 27 4.72 -15.59 17.69
N TRP A 28 3.68 -15.38 16.88
CA TRP A 28 3.37 -16.25 15.74
C TRP A 28 4.54 -16.37 14.75
N GLN A 29 5.26 -15.28 14.47
CA GLN A 29 6.44 -15.30 13.59
C GLN A 29 7.63 -16.09 14.17
N HIS A 30 7.70 -16.26 15.48
CA HIS A 30 8.73 -17.05 16.13
C HIS A 30 8.32 -18.51 16.36
N SER A 31 7.09 -18.75 16.78
CA SER A 31 6.59 -20.09 17.11
C SER A 31 6.09 -20.88 15.90
N PHE A 32 5.57 -20.19 14.88
CA PHE A 32 4.81 -20.76 13.76
C PHE A 32 3.60 -21.62 14.18
N ASP A 33 3.13 -21.46 15.42
CA ASP A 33 2.02 -22.21 15.99
C ASP A 33 0.65 -21.72 15.42
N PRO A 34 -0.24 -22.63 14.95
CA PRO A 34 -1.61 -22.30 14.58
C PRO A 34 -2.42 -21.56 15.64
N ASP A 35 -2.20 -21.83 16.92
CA ASP A 35 -2.91 -21.17 18.03
C ASP A 35 -2.49 -19.71 18.17
N ASP A 36 -1.18 -19.43 18.04
CA ASP A 36 -0.66 -18.07 18.00
C ASP A 36 -1.18 -17.30 16.79
N LYS A 37 -1.32 -17.96 15.64
CA LYS A 37 -1.94 -17.38 14.44
C LYS A 37 -3.41 -17.02 14.68
N THR A 38 -4.16 -17.91 15.31
CA THR A 38 -5.57 -17.69 15.66
C THR A 38 -5.72 -16.50 16.61
N ARG A 39 -4.85 -16.41 17.62
CA ARG A 39 -4.80 -15.26 18.54
C ARG A 39 -4.48 -13.96 17.83
N TYR A 40 -3.48 -13.95 16.94
CA TYR A 40 -3.14 -12.78 16.12
C TYR A 40 -4.31 -12.33 15.24
N ASN A 41 -5.00 -13.27 14.58
CA ASN A 41 -6.15 -12.96 13.73
C ASN A 41 -7.31 -12.36 14.53
N ARG A 42 -7.63 -12.94 15.69
CA ARG A 42 -8.65 -12.40 16.61
C ARG A 42 -8.33 -10.96 17.00
N LEU A 43 -7.10 -10.69 17.45
CA LEU A 43 -6.67 -9.34 17.83
C LEU A 43 -6.69 -8.38 16.63
N THR A 44 -6.37 -8.86 15.44
CA THR A 44 -6.44 -8.07 14.20
C THR A 44 -7.88 -7.62 13.91
N THR A 45 -8.85 -8.52 14.05
CA THR A 45 -10.28 -8.20 13.92
C THR A 45 -10.71 -7.20 14.99
N GLN A 46 -10.34 -7.41 16.26
CA GLN A 46 -10.66 -6.49 17.34
C GLN A 46 -10.10 -5.07 17.11
N VAL A 47 -8.85 -4.95 16.66
CA VAL A 47 -8.25 -3.65 16.30
C VAL A 47 -9.03 -2.99 15.16
N ARG A 48 -9.39 -3.75 14.12
CA ARG A 48 -10.15 -3.23 12.98
C ARG A 48 -11.51 -2.69 13.44
N ASP A 49 -12.20 -3.44 14.28
CA ASP A 49 -13.53 -3.10 14.75
C ASP A 49 -13.50 -1.91 15.72
N ALA A 50 -12.50 -1.84 16.61
CA ALA A 50 -12.29 -0.71 17.52
C ALA A 50 -11.96 0.59 16.77
N ILE A 51 -11.12 0.53 15.73
CA ILE A 51 -10.83 1.68 14.86
C ILE A 51 -12.10 2.11 14.11
N ARG A 52 -12.90 1.16 13.61
CA ARG A 52 -14.16 1.44 12.94
C ARG A 52 -15.15 2.13 13.89
N ALA A 53 -15.32 1.60 15.10
CA ALA A 53 -16.19 2.17 16.12
C ALA A 53 -15.78 3.62 16.47
N THR A 54 -14.48 3.85 16.72
CA THR A 54 -13.95 5.19 17.00
C THR A 54 -14.23 6.17 15.86
N LYS A 55 -14.05 5.73 14.60
CA LYS A 55 -14.34 6.57 13.43
C LYS A 55 -15.83 6.85 13.29
N ASN A 56 -16.68 5.85 13.49
CA ASN A 56 -18.13 5.99 13.42
C ASN A 56 -18.62 6.97 14.49
N GLU A 57 -18.11 6.87 15.71
CA GLU A 57 -18.45 7.78 16.80
C GLU A 57 -18.07 9.22 16.47
N ARG A 58 -16.86 9.43 15.95
CA ARG A 58 -16.44 10.74 15.47
C ARG A 58 -17.38 11.29 14.38
N TRP A 59 -17.85 10.43 13.48
CA TRP A 59 -18.80 10.84 12.44
C TRP A 59 -20.17 11.17 13.01
N ARG A 60 -20.68 10.42 14.01
CA ARG A 60 -21.92 10.75 14.71
C ARG A 60 -21.86 12.13 15.33
N ASN A 61 -20.80 12.42 16.10
CA ASN A 61 -20.63 13.73 16.73
C ASN A 61 -20.53 14.87 15.70
N VAL A 62 -19.98 14.61 14.51
CA VAL A 62 -19.93 15.60 13.42
C VAL A 62 -21.29 15.82 12.78
N LEU A 63 -22.10 14.77 12.65
CA LEU A 63 -23.46 14.86 12.12
C LEU A 63 -24.39 15.59 13.09
N GLU A 64 -24.39 15.20 14.36
CA GLU A 64 -25.18 15.84 15.43
C GLU A 64 -24.82 17.33 15.54
N ALA A 65 -23.53 17.68 15.60
CA ALA A 65 -23.10 19.07 15.65
C ALA A 65 -23.41 19.90 14.39
N ALA A 66 -23.76 19.25 13.28
CA ALA A 66 -24.14 19.89 12.02
C ALA A 66 -25.66 19.97 11.82
N GLU A 67 -26.46 19.20 12.58
CA GLU A 67 -27.92 19.24 12.53
C GLU A 67 -28.44 20.61 13.00
N ASP A 68 -27.81 21.20 14.01
CA ASP A 68 -28.18 22.50 14.58
C ASP A 68 -27.59 23.72 13.84
N ASP A 69 -26.85 23.53 12.74
CA ASP A 69 -26.11 24.62 12.08
C ASP A 69 -25.99 24.40 10.56
N ASP A 70 -26.83 25.13 9.81
CA ASP A 70 -26.88 25.13 8.34
C ASP A 70 -25.51 25.37 7.68
N THR A 71 -24.66 26.20 8.29
CA THR A 71 -23.32 26.50 7.76
C THR A 71 -22.41 25.27 7.89
N LYS A 72 -22.48 24.55 9.02
CA LYS A 72 -21.76 23.29 9.21
C LYS A 72 -22.31 22.18 8.31
N TYR A 73 -23.63 22.09 8.17
CA TYR A 73 -24.29 21.14 7.28
C TYR A 73 -23.85 21.33 5.82
N TRP A 74 -23.83 22.57 5.33
CA TRP A 74 -23.35 22.89 3.99
C TRP A 74 -21.87 22.51 3.79
N ARG A 75 -20.99 22.86 4.75
CA ARG A 75 -19.56 22.51 4.70
C ARG A 75 -19.37 20.99 4.65
N LEU A 76 -20.14 20.24 5.45
CA LEU A 76 -20.12 18.78 5.47
C LEU A 76 -20.55 18.19 4.12
N THR A 77 -21.71 18.61 3.61
CA THR A 77 -22.25 18.15 2.32
C THR A 77 -21.26 18.44 1.18
N LYS A 78 -20.65 19.64 1.17
CA LYS A 78 -19.62 20.00 0.20
C LYS A 78 -18.39 19.09 0.29
N ALA A 79 -17.93 18.78 1.49
CA ALA A 79 -16.79 17.89 1.70
C ALA A 79 -17.06 16.45 1.23
N VAL A 80 -18.26 15.92 1.49
CA VAL A 80 -18.66 14.57 1.04
C VAL A 80 -18.83 14.52 -0.48
N ARG A 81 -19.39 15.57 -1.08
CA ARG A 81 -19.60 15.68 -2.54
C ARG A 81 -18.31 15.86 -3.32
N THR A 82 -17.27 16.43 -2.71
CA THR A 82 -16.01 16.70 -3.41
C THR A 82 -15.34 15.38 -3.78
N LYS A 83 -15.43 15.02 -5.07
CA LYS A 83 -14.70 13.88 -5.62
C LYS A 83 -13.20 14.10 -5.36
N LYS A 84 -12.49 13.03 -4.96
CA LYS A 84 -11.03 13.08 -4.97
C LYS A 84 -10.59 13.51 -6.39
N PRO A 85 -9.62 14.43 -6.53
CA PRO A 85 -9.06 14.69 -7.84
C PRO A 85 -8.64 13.34 -8.44
N GLY A 86 -8.96 13.14 -9.72
CA GLY A 86 -8.58 11.93 -10.44
C GLY A 86 -7.07 11.71 -10.36
N ALA A 87 -6.63 10.47 -10.61
CA ALA A 87 -5.22 10.13 -10.63
C ALA A 87 -4.44 11.16 -11.47
N THR A 88 -3.31 11.65 -10.96
CA THR A 88 -2.48 12.68 -11.59
C THR A 88 -2.18 12.32 -13.04
N ILE A 89 -2.37 13.28 -13.94
CA ILE A 89 -2.01 13.15 -15.35
C ILE A 89 -0.48 13.07 -15.41
N ILE A 90 0.06 12.14 -16.20
CA ILE A 90 1.50 12.05 -16.45
C ILE A 90 1.77 12.35 -17.92
N HIS A 91 3.00 12.75 -18.22
CA HIS A 91 3.44 12.99 -19.58
C HIS A 91 4.05 11.72 -20.16
N GLY A 92 3.54 11.26 -21.29
CA GLY A 92 4.08 10.17 -22.08
C GLY A 92 4.53 10.64 -23.45
N ARG A 93 4.98 9.70 -24.28
CA ARG A 93 5.49 9.99 -25.63
C ARG A 93 4.45 10.63 -26.54
N ASN A 94 3.18 10.23 -26.40
CA ASN A 94 2.05 10.75 -27.17
C ASN A 94 1.36 11.95 -26.51
N GLY A 95 1.99 12.57 -25.50
CA GLY A 95 1.45 13.70 -24.75
C GLY A 95 0.89 13.31 -23.38
N LEU A 96 -0.17 13.99 -22.94
CA LEU A 96 -0.75 13.78 -21.60
C LEU A 96 -1.53 12.46 -21.53
N ALA A 97 -1.16 11.61 -20.56
CA ALA A 97 -1.81 10.32 -20.30
C ALA A 97 -2.87 10.46 -19.19
N TYR A 98 -4.13 10.25 -19.57
CA TYR A 98 -5.29 10.44 -18.70
C TYR A 98 -5.79 9.12 -18.11
N THR A 99 -5.91 8.07 -18.92
CA THR A 99 -6.42 6.78 -18.47
C THR A 99 -5.32 5.94 -17.82
N ALA A 100 -5.70 4.91 -17.06
CA ALA A 100 -4.73 3.99 -16.47
C ALA A 100 -3.90 3.24 -17.54
N LYS A 101 -4.53 2.96 -18.70
CA LYS A 101 -3.87 2.32 -19.84
C LYS A 101 -2.82 3.24 -20.45
N ASP A 102 -3.18 4.47 -20.78
CA ASP A 102 -2.24 5.46 -21.34
C ASP A 102 -1.05 5.68 -20.42
N LYS A 103 -1.30 5.66 -19.09
CA LYS A 103 -0.24 5.79 -18.09
C LYS A 103 0.70 4.60 -18.07
N ALA A 104 0.15 3.39 -18.19
CA ALA A 104 0.96 2.18 -18.26
C ALA A 104 1.85 2.19 -19.50
N GLU A 105 1.32 2.61 -20.64
CA GLU A 105 2.07 2.78 -21.89
C GLU A 105 3.16 3.86 -21.76
N ALA A 106 2.82 5.04 -21.21
CA ALA A 106 3.79 6.11 -20.97
C ALA A 106 4.95 5.67 -20.06
N ILE A 107 4.66 4.86 -19.03
CA ILE A 107 5.69 4.29 -18.15
C ILE A 107 6.52 3.25 -18.90
N ALA A 108 5.89 2.37 -19.68
CA ALA A 108 6.58 1.35 -20.46
C ALA A 108 7.57 1.98 -21.44
N ASP A 109 7.15 3.01 -22.19
CA ASP A 109 8.01 3.76 -23.12
C ASP A 109 9.21 4.39 -22.40
N SER A 110 8.97 5.01 -21.24
CA SER A 110 10.03 5.63 -20.44
C SER A 110 11.03 4.59 -19.92
N LEU A 111 10.56 3.42 -19.51
CA LEU A 111 11.42 2.34 -19.04
C LEU A 111 12.22 1.73 -20.20
N GLU A 112 11.60 1.48 -21.35
CA GLU A 112 12.30 0.98 -22.54
C GLU A 112 13.46 1.90 -22.93
N LEU A 113 13.23 3.21 -22.94
CA LEU A 113 14.26 4.20 -23.25
C LEU A 113 15.39 4.20 -22.22
N GLN A 114 15.06 4.18 -20.92
CA GLN A 114 16.06 4.26 -19.84
C GLN A 114 16.87 2.96 -19.68
N PHE A 115 16.24 1.82 -19.92
CA PHE A 115 16.85 0.50 -19.81
C PHE A 115 17.42 0.00 -21.15
N SER A 116 17.64 0.91 -22.10
CA SER A 116 18.38 0.61 -23.32
C SER A 116 19.87 0.40 -23.00
N PRO A 117 20.52 -0.65 -23.54
CA PRO A 117 21.92 -0.92 -23.22
C PRO A 117 22.83 0.22 -23.74
N ASN A 118 23.65 0.77 -22.85
CA ASN A 118 24.66 1.75 -23.22
C ASN A 118 25.91 1.04 -23.77
N TYR A 119 25.92 0.78 -25.08
CA TYR A 119 27.02 0.08 -25.74
C TYR A 119 28.28 0.95 -25.93
N GLU A 120 28.18 2.27 -25.82
CA GLU A 120 29.33 3.18 -26.02
C GLU A 120 30.38 3.07 -24.92
N ARG A 121 30.00 2.60 -23.71
CA ARG A 121 30.90 2.43 -22.55
C ARG A 121 30.88 1.01 -21.98
N ALA A 122 30.40 0.03 -22.75
CA ALA A 122 30.23 -1.33 -22.27
C ALA A 122 31.58 -2.08 -22.25
N ASP A 123 31.95 -2.61 -21.08
CA ASP A 123 33.00 -3.62 -20.96
C ASP A 123 32.47 -4.95 -21.54
N LEU A 124 32.91 -5.26 -22.77
CA LEU A 124 32.48 -6.44 -23.51
C LEU A 124 32.85 -7.76 -22.80
N ASP A 125 33.95 -7.78 -22.04
CA ASP A 125 34.36 -8.95 -21.26
C ASP A 125 33.44 -9.15 -20.06
N HIS A 126 33.06 -8.06 -19.38
CA HIS A 126 32.06 -8.10 -18.31
C HIS A 126 30.70 -8.60 -18.83
N VAL A 127 30.22 -8.05 -19.94
CA VAL A 127 28.95 -8.47 -20.57
C VAL A 127 28.99 -9.95 -20.98
N GLY A 128 30.12 -10.40 -21.56
CA GLY A 128 30.34 -11.80 -21.91
C GLY A 128 30.31 -12.73 -20.69
N ARG A 129 30.90 -12.30 -19.57
CA ARG A 129 30.91 -13.05 -18.30
C ARG A 129 29.50 -13.19 -17.73
N ILE A 130 28.75 -12.09 -17.65
CA ILE A 130 27.36 -12.07 -17.18
C ILE A 130 26.50 -13.00 -18.04
N ASN A 131 26.56 -12.86 -19.37
CA ASN A 131 25.77 -13.68 -20.29
C ASN A 131 26.07 -15.19 -20.16
N ARG A 132 27.34 -15.55 -19.95
CA ARG A 132 27.73 -16.95 -19.73
C ARG A 132 27.13 -17.47 -18.41
N GLN A 133 27.21 -16.67 -17.34
CA GLN A 133 26.65 -17.02 -16.04
C GLN A 133 25.12 -17.17 -16.08
N THR A 134 24.41 -16.27 -16.75
CA THR A 134 22.95 -16.35 -16.94
C THR A 134 22.56 -17.61 -17.71
N ARG A 135 23.26 -17.93 -18.80
CA ARG A 135 23.03 -19.18 -19.57
C ARG A 135 23.28 -20.43 -18.75
N THR A 136 24.34 -20.45 -17.94
CA THR A 136 24.61 -21.57 -17.03
C THR A 136 23.49 -21.73 -16.01
N ARG A 137 23.01 -20.64 -15.41
CA ARG A 137 21.90 -20.68 -14.43
C ARG A 137 20.58 -21.11 -15.04
N LEU A 138 20.24 -20.62 -16.24
CA LEU A 138 19.03 -21.04 -16.97
C LEU A 138 19.07 -22.52 -17.37
N ARG A 139 20.27 -23.10 -17.57
CA ARG A 139 20.44 -24.55 -17.80
C ARG A 139 20.40 -25.36 -16.50
N GLN A 140 20.71 -24.74 -15.37
CA GLN A 140 20.75 -25.36 -14.04
C GLN A 140 19.41 -25.28 -13.30
N THR A 141 18.35 -24.75 -13.89
CA THR A 141 17.01 -24.74 -13.26
C THR A 141 16.44 -26.16 -13.18
N SER A 142 16.90 -26.93 -12.20
CA SER A 142 16.03 -27.82 -11.42
C SER A 142 15.19 -26.90 -10.52
N LEU A 143 13.90 -27.19 -10.40
CA LEU A 143 12.98 -26.46 -9.50
C LEU A 143 13.22 -26.85 -8.03
N ASP A 144 14.18 -27.74 -7.73
CA ASP A 144 14.31 -28.41 -6.45
C ASP A 144 15.05 -27.58 -5.39
N ASN A 145 15.63 -26.45 -5.78
CA ASN A 145 16.46 -25.59 -4.91
C ASN A 145 15.98 -24.15 -4.79
N ILE A 146 14.78 -23.81 -5.29
CA ILE A 146 14.15 -22.53 -4.98
C ILE A 146 13.40 -22.69 -3.66
N THR A 147 14.06 -22.38 -2.55
CA THR A 147 13.35 -22.24 -1.27
C THR A 147 12.31 -21.14 -1.43
N PHE A 148 11.02 -21.49 -1.45
CA PHE A 148 9.93 -20.51 -1.39
C PHE A 148 10.07 -19.76 -0.07
N THR A 149 10.73 -18.60 -0.09
CA THR A 149 10.66 -17.69 1.04
C THR A 149 9.25 -17.13 1.03
N THR A 150 8.48 -17.50 2.05
CA THR A 150 7.13 -16.97 2.27
C THR A 150 7.28 -15.55 2.86
N PRO A 151 6.46 -14.56 2.46
CA PRO A 151 6.64 -13.15 2.81
C PRO A 151 6.56 -12.82 4.32
#